data_AF-A0A5N5M4B2-F1
#
_entry.id   AF-A0A5N5M4B2-F1
#
_cell.length_a   1.000
_cell.length_b   1.000
_cell.length_c   1.000
_cell.angle_alpha   90.00
_cell.angle_beta   90.00
_cell.angle_gamma   90.00
#
_symmetry.space_group_name_H-M   'P 1'
#
loop_
_entity.id
_entity.type
_entity.pdbx_description
1 polymer ?
#
loop_
_entity_poly.entity_id
_entity_poly.type
_entity_poly.pdbx_seq_one_letter_code
_entity_poly.pdbx_strand_id
1 'polypeptide(L)'
;MSSSDSDCSPTSSPPPLPASLLKKRTQTLSISPPPLKRKRLPGSSSQASTSTPTTPHPTIPSHLSTSAAIEAGRVQITDHLSHFTALLASHIHAPFPPLLPQLSIPSYADLYTSSSHNPNGAHFVVHQHDHPIAGVHYDLRLQTNGTSSASWAIMKGLPGDANSTRLGRNATETRVHCLWNHLIETGSRETGSLLVWDMGTYEVLPGREEEERVRRSRAVETESEGESQSREQVAAGRERGERGGMTEQEKLAGAFKERKIRLRLHGTRLPRGYTVHMRLSVEDDLEGRAKAAKVAKFGVKKRSRRFWRRDADAPETSGSEEEEYNDGASTMMGDYESRVGEAEDGLSAMEREIREMEDVMVRNTNAYPGADNTIGSVHQRRWFLSLDRAGSGFVKQREKGRVTWVRDVDRPPEKQEDKNRWTYPFYIRGSEHERSIVTGRLGDEILRDEGVTDFVHRKGWRPILN
;
A
#
# COMPACT_ATOMS: atom_id res chain seq x y z
N MET A 1 34.46 -62.47 31.29
CA MET A 1 35.82 -62.30 30.75
C MET A 1 35.63 -61.54 29.46
N SER A 2 35.62 -60.20 29.49
CA SER A 2 36.81 -59.33 29.57
C SER A 2 37.70 -59.52 28.34
N SER A 3 38.16 -58.53 27.59
CA SER A 3 37.97 -57.08 27.55
C SER A 3 38.69 -56.60 26.27
N SER A 4 38.28 -55.44 25.75
CA SER A 4 39.12 -54.30 25.31
C SER A 4 40.23 -54.55 24.26
N ASP A 5 40.26 -53.94 23.08
CA ASP A 5 40.29 -52.52 22.68
C ASP A 5 41.65 -52.28 22.00
N SER A 6 41.64 -51.72 20.79
CA SER A 6 42.73 -50.86 20.30
C SER A 6 42.22 -50.03 19.13
N ASP A 7 42.35 -48.73 19.37
CA ASP A 7 41.76 -47.57 18.71
C ASP A 7 42.74 -46.93 17.70
N CYS A 8 42.28 -45.82 17.09
CA CYS A 8 43.02 -44.76 16.36
C CYS A 8 43.32 -44.98 14.85
N SER A 9 42.97 -44.10 13.91
CA SER A 9 42.45 -42.71 13.95
C SER A 9 41.79 -42.33 12.60
N PRO A 10 40.76 -41.47 12.57
CA PRO A 10 40.43 -40.64 11.40
C PRO A 10 40.77 -39.17 11.62
N THR A 11 41.19 -38.54 10.52
CA THR A 11 41.59 -37.13 10.36
C THR A 11 40.53 -36.13 10.82
N SER A 12 40.97 -35.09 11.54
CA SER A 12 40.17 -34.03 12.15
C SER A 12 39.51 -33.09 11.13
N SER A 13 38.19 -32.93 11.24
CA SER A 13 37.42 -31.80 10.70
C SER A 13 37.55 -30.57 11.63
N PRO A 14 37.61 -29.33 11.11
CA PRO A 14 37.64 -28.14 11.95
C PRO A 14 36.24 -27.86 12.56
N PRO A 15 36.17 -27.28 13.78
CA PRO A 15 34.91 -27.07 14.49
C PRO A 15 34.09 -25.89 13.90
N PRO A 16 32.75 -25.91 14.04
CA PRO A 16 31.89 -24.83 13.57
C PRO A 16 31.99 -23.60 14.49
N LEU A 17 32.17 -22.43 13.88
CA LEU A 17 32.12 -21.14 14.56
C LEU A 17 30.69 -20.84 15.05
N PRO A 18 30.51 -20.26 16.25
CA PRO A 18 29.19 -19.93 16.79
C PRO A 18 28.57 -18.77 16.01
N ALA A 19 27.43 -19.03 15.36
CA ALA A 19 26.60 -18.01 14.73
C ALA A 19 25.84 -17.21 15.80
N SER A 20 26.46 -16.15 16.31
CA SER A 20 25.77 -15.14 17.11
C SER A 20 25.95 -13.74 16.50
N LEU A 21 24.88 -12.95 16.58
CA LEU A 21 24.79 -11.51 16.27
C LEU A 21 24.51 -11.10 14.80
N LEU A 22 23.54 -11.74 14.15
CA LEU A 22 22.74 -11.06 13.13
C LEU A 22 21.64 -10.23 13.82
N LYS A 23 21.97 -8.96 14.11
CA LYS A 23 21.03 -7.95 14.63
C LYS A 23 19.85 -7.82 13.67
N LYS A 24 18.67 -8.33 14.06
CA LYS A 24 17.38 -8.12 13.38
C LYS A 24 17.04 -6.63 13.43
N ARG A 25 17.44 -5.88 12.39
CA ARG A 25 17.13 -4.46 12.24
C ARG A 25 16.48 -4.23 10.88
N THR A 26 15.23 -4.65 10.76
CA THR A 26 14.48 -4.61 9.48
C THR A 26 13.12 -3.90 9.54
N GLN A 27 12.85 -3.09 10.57
CA GLN A 27 11.53 -2.43 10.70
C GLN A 27 11.52 -0.91 10.51
N THR A 28 12.64 -0.26 10.17
CA THR A 28 12.73 1.22 10.19
C THR A 28 13.40 1.86 8.97
N LEU A 29 13.43 1.21 7.81
CA LEU A 29 14.01 1.79 6.60
C LEU A 29 12.90 2.34 5.70
N SER A 30 13.09 3.57 5.19
CA SER A 30 12.19 4.25 4.25
C SER A 30 11.84 3.33 3.07
N ILE A 31 10.55 3.03 2.93
CA ILE A 31 10.03 2.10 1.90
C ILE A 31 9.82 2.84 0.56
N SER A 32 9.76 4.16 0.57
CA SER A 32 9.62 4.97 -0.64
C SER A 32 10.99 5.46 -1.14
N PRO A 33 11.21 5.55 -2.47
CA PRO A 33 12.45 6.07 -3.02
C PRO A 33 12.68 7.51 -2.51
N PRO A 34 13.90 7.83 -2.03
CA PRO A 34 14.19 9.13 -1.45
C PRO A 34 14.11 10.24 -2.52
N PRO A 35 13.63 11.45 -2.18
CA PRO A 35 13.64 12.56 -3.11
C PRO A 35 15.08 12.88 -3.53
N LEU A 36 15.30 13.06 -4.84
CA LEU A 36 16.62 13.37 -5.39
C LEU A 36 17.09 14.76 -4.95
N LYS A 37 18.32 14.84 -4.42
CA LYS A 37 18.99 16.11 -4.18
C LYS A 37 19.41 16.73 -5.50
N ARG A 38 18.84 17.88 -5.87
CA ARG A 38 19.35 18.74 -6.94
C ARG A 38 20.81 19.12 -6.64
N LYS A 39 21.77 18.64 -7.43
CA LYS A 39 23.15 19.19 -7.44
C LYS A 39 23.05 20.61 -8.02
N ARG A 40 23.33 21.63 -7.20
CA ARG A 40 23.59 22.99 -7.70
C ARG A 40 24.98 22.98 -8.32
N LEU A 41 25.06 23.21 -9.63
CA LEU A 41 26.32 23.52 -10.32
C LEU A 41 26.88 24.85 -9.75
N PRO A 42 28.19 24.96 -9.46
CA PRO A 42 28.80 26.23 -9.09
C PRO A 42 28.83 27.16 -10.30
N GLY A 43 28.46 28.42 -10.11
CA GLY A 43 28.53 29.44 -11.15
C GLY A 43 29.97 29.64 -11.61
N SER A 44 30.19 29.48 -12.92
CA SER A 44 31.35 30.02 -13.61
C SER A 44 30.92 31.34 -14.24
N SER A 45 31.59 32.41 -13.85
CA SER A 45 31.70 33.63 -14.61
C SER A 45 32.56 33.39 -15.86
N SER A 46 32.24 34.11 -16.93
CA SER A 46 33.12 34.64 -18.00
C SER A 46 32.69 34.28 -19.43
N GLN A 47 32.43 35.37 -20.16
CA GLN A 47 32.60 35.59 -21.60
C GLN A 47 31.57 35.03 -22.58
N ALA A 48 30.85 35.98 -23.17
CA ALA A 48 29.98 35.83 -24.32
C ALA A 48 30.79 35.42 -25.56
N SER A 49 30.37 34.32 -26.18
CA SER A 49 30.58 34.09 -27.61
C SER A 49 29.29 33.53 -28.19
N THR A 50 28.88 34.12 -29.31
CA THR A 50 27.58 33.95 -29.96
C THR A 50 27.52 32.58 -30.63
N SER A 51 26.74 31.66 -30.07
CA SER A 51 26.28 30.46 -30.79
C SER A 51 24.82 30.20 -30.47
N THR A 52 24.07 29.91 -31.52
CA THR A 52 22.63 29.63 -31.61
C THR A 52 22.05 28.80 -30.46
N PRO A 53 20.81 29.08 -30.01
CA PRO A 53 20.20 28.36 -28.90
C PRO A 53 19.75 26.98 -29.39
N THR A 54 20.56 25.96 -29.14
CA THR A 54 20.08 24.58 -29.19
C THR A 54 19.42 24.28 -27.85
N THR A 55 18.13 24.00 -27.89
CA THR A 55 17.29 23.60 -26.77
C THR A 55 17.97 22.50 -25.95
N PRO A 56 18.11 22.62 -24.61
CA PRO A 56 18.69 21.56 -23.82
C PRO A 56 17.71 20.38 -23.77
N HIS A 57 17.94 19.36 -24.59
CA HIS A 57 17.27 18.07 -24.42
C HIS A 57 17.67 17.51 -23.05
N PRO A 58 16.72 17.09 -22.20
CA PRO A 58 17.05 16.44 -20.94
C PRO A 58 17.82 15.15 -21.25
N THR A 59 19.12 15.15 -21.00
CA THR A 59 19.97 13.97 -21.20
C THR A 59 19.62 12.95 -20.13
N ILE A 60 18.87 11.91 -20.53
CA ILE A 60 18.61 10.75 -19.68
C ILE A 60 19.98 10.09 -19.41
N PRO A 61 20.37 9.82 -18.15
CA PRO A 61 21.59 9.08 -17.87
C PRO A 61 21.54 7.74 -18.62
N SER A 62 22.64 7.35 -19.28
CA SER A 62 22.70 6.17 -20.16
C SER A 62 22.29 4.84 -19.51
N HIS A 63 22.17 4.80 -18.18
CA HIS A 63 21.80 3.63 -17.41
C HIS A 63 20.30 3.54 -17.09
N LEU A 64 19.54 4.63 -17.21
CA LEU A 64 18.08 4.61 -16.98
C LEU A 64 17.32 4.57 -18.30
N SER A 65 16.28 3.74 -18.33
CA SER A 65 15.27 3.79 -19.37
C SER A 65 14.37 5.03 -19.24
N THR A 66 13.63 5.34 -20.31
CA THR A 66 12.71 6.48 -20.34
C THR A 66 11.59 6.37 -19.30
N SER A 67 10.98 5.19 -19.18
CA SER A 67 9.91 4.87 -18.20
C SER A 67 10.42 5.01 -16.76
N ALA A 68 11.60 4.48 -16.45
CA ALA A 68 12.23 4.65 -15.13
C ALA A 68 12.61 6.11 -14.85
N ALA A 69 13.03 6.86 -15.87
CA ALA A 69 13.31 8.28 -15.74
C ALA A 69 12.04 9.13 -15.51
N ILE A 70 10.91 8.74 -16.10
CA ILE A 70 9.60 9.35 -15.85
C ILE A 70 9.15 9.05 -14.41
N GLU A 71 9.21 7.79 -13.97
CA GLU A 71 8.87 7.38 -12.60
C GLU A 71 9.69 8.14 -11.55
N ALA A 72 11.00 8.28 -11.79
CA ALA A 72 11.89 9.03 -10.90
C ALA A 72 11.72 10.57 -10.98
N GLY A 73 10.79 11.07 -11.81
CA GLY A 73 10.56 12.50 -12.02
C GLY A 73 11.71 13.24 -12.68
N ARG A 74 12.59 12.53 -13.40
CA ARG A 74 13.72 13.11 -14.15
C ARG A 74 13.31 13.58 -15.53
N VAL A 75 12.29 12.95 -16.11
CA VAL A 75 11.65 13.36 -17.36
C VAL A 75 10.20 13.70 -17.05
N GLN A 76 9.75 14.86 -17.52
CA GLN A 76 8.34 15.24 -17.44
C GLN A 76 7.71 15.02 -18.81
N ILE A 77 6.58 14.33 -18.83
CA ILE A 77 5.75 14.14 -20.01
C ILE A 77 4.36 14.69 -19.74
N THR A 78 3.65 15.06 -20.80
CA THR A 78 2.29 15.60 -20.72
C THR A 78 1.26 14.48 -20.75
N ASP A 79 1.41 13.52 -21.66
CA ASP A 79 0.48 12.41 -21.86
C ASP A 79 1.06 11.09 -21.33
N HIS A 80 0.85 10.85 -20.04
CA HIS A 80 1.25 9.62 -19.37
C HIS A 80 0.45 8.41 -19.89
N LEU A 81 -0.83 8.61 -20.21
CA LEU A 81 -1.71 7.52 -20.63
C LEU A 81 -1.25 6.94 -21.97
N SER A 82 -1.07 7.78 -23.00
CA SER A 82 -0.62 7.31 -24.31
C SER A 82 0.78 6.69 -24.23
N HIS A 83 1.69 7.26 -23.44
CA HIS A 83 3.03 6.72 -23.27
C HIS A 83 3.02 5.31 -22.66
N PHE A 84 2.38 5.14 -21.49
CA PHE A 84 2.40 3.86 -20.79
C PHE A 84 1.54 2.81 -21.48
N THR A 85 0.39 3.15 -22.07
CA THR A 85 -0.40 2.17 -22.85
C THR A 85 0.36 1.64 -24.06
N ALA A 86 1.07 2.51 -24.80
CA ALA A 86 1.91 2.09 -25.91
C ALA A 86 3.09 1.21 -25.44
N LEU A 87 3.74 1.59 -24.33
CA LEU A 87 4.83 0.80 -23.73
C LEU A 87 4.35 -0.58 -23.28
N LEU A 88 3.21 -0.66 -22.60
CA LEU A 88 2.68 -1.94 -22.11
C LEU A 88 2.22 -2.82 -23.26
N ALA A 89 1.61 -2.25 -24.30
CA ALA A 89 1.15 -2.98 -25.49
C ALA A 89 2.31 -3.66 -26.24
N SER A 90 3.50 -3.05 -26.27
CA SER A 90 4.67 -3.64 -26.93
C SER A 90 5.37 -4.74 -26.12
N HIS A 91 5.01 -4.92 -24.85
CA HIS A 91 5.63 -5.89 -23.94
C HIS A 91 4.66 -6.92 -23.37
N ILE A 92 3.51 -7.13 -24.02
CA ILE A 92 2.59 -8.20 -23.64
C ILE A 92 3.29 -9.55 -23.89
N HIS A 93 3.35 -10.38 -22.86
CA HIS A 93 3.88 -11.74 -22.92
C HIS A 93 3.08 -12.58 -23.92
N ALA A 94 3.77 -13.20 -24.88
CA ALA A 94 3.16 -14.00 -25.95
C ALA A 94 3.66 -15.46 -25.91
N PRO A 95 2.77 -16.46 -25.77
CA PRO A 95 1.33 -16.35 -25.50
C PRO A 95 1.05 -15.81 -24.09
N PHE A 96 -0.10 -15.17 -23.90
CA PHE A 96 -0.49 -14.70 -22.57
C PHE A 96 -0.70 -15.89 -21.61
N PRO A 97 -0.27 -15.82 -20.34
CA PRO A 97 -0.41 -16.93 -19.40
C PRO A 97 -1.86 -17.41 -19.23
N PRO A 98 -2.18 -18.70 -19.46
CA PRO A 98 -3.56 -19.19 -19.65
C PRO A 98 -4.44 -19.20 -18.38
N LEU A 99 -3.84 -19.04 -17.19
CA LEU A 99 -4.54 -19.04 -15.89
C LEU A 99 -4.50 -17.68 -15.19
N LEU A 100 -3.95 -16.66 -15.85
CA LEU A 100 -3.90 -15.31 -15.31
C LEU A 100 -5.11 -14.52 -15.82
N PRO A 101 -5.82 -13.76 -14.97
CA PRO A 101 -6.82 -12.83 -15.44
C PRO A 101 -6.13 -11.67 -16.18
N GLN A 102 -6.65 -11.31 -17.35
CA GLN A 102 -6.08 -10.29 -18.23
C GLN A 102 -6.92 -9.02 -18.21
N LEU A 103 -6.30 -7.90 -17.89
CA LEU A 103 -6.83 -6.57 -18.15
C LEU A 103 -6.30 -6.07 -19.49
N SER A 104 -7.17 -5.99 -20.49
CA SER A 104 -6.78 -5.54 -21.83
C SER A 104 -6.29 -4.08 -21.81
N ILE A 105 -5.40 -3.70 -22.74
CA ILE A 105 -4.90 -2.33 -22.85
C ILE A 105 -6.04 -1.29 -22.98
N PRO A 106 -7.10 -1.52 -23.78
CA PRO A 106 -8.26 -0.63 -23.80
C PRO A 106 -8.94 -0.50 -22.43
N SER A 107 -9.26 -1.61 -21.77
CA SER A 107 -9.89 -1.60 -20.44
C SER A 107 -9.03 -0.93 -19.38
N TYR A 108 -7.71 -1.10 -19.45
CA TYR A 108 -6.74 -0.41 -18.60
C TYR A 108 -6.79 1.11 -18.80
N ALA A 109 -6.83 1.55 -20.06
CA ALA A 109 -6.92 2.97 -20.40
C ALA A 109 -8.27 3.58 -19.99
N ASP A 110 -9.36 2.84 -20.16
CA ASP A 110 -10.72 3.26 -19.78
C ASP A 110 -10.85 3.42 -18.26
N LEU A 111 -10.29 2.50 -17.46
CA LEU A 111 -10.26 2.61 -16.00
C LEU A 111 -9.55 3.89 -15.54
N TYR A 112 -8.41 4.21 -16.14
CA TYR A 112 -7.69 5.43 -15.82
C TYR A 112 -8.46 6.68 -16.27
N THR A 113 -8.94 6.70 -17.50
CA THR A 113 -9.60 7.87 -18.10
C THR A 113 -10.91 8.23 -17.42
N SER A 114 -11.70 7.22 -17.04
CA SER A 114 -12.96 7.42 -16.30
C SER A 114 -12.74 7.96 -14.88
N SER A 115 -11.53 7.80 -14.33
CA SER A 115 -11.20 8.17 -12.95
C SER A 115 -10.37 9.44 -12.84
N SER A 116 -9.49 9.71 -13.81
CA SER A 116 -8.58 10.86 -13.80
C SER A 116 -9.36 12.17 -13.90
N HIS A 117 -9.03 13.13 -13.03
CA HIS A 117 -9.74 14.40 -12.87
C HIS A 117 -11.24 14.28 -12.56
N ASN A 118 -11.73 13.08 -12.21
CA ASN A 118 -13.11 12.84 -11.86
C ASN A 118 -13.28 12.86 -10.33
N PRO A 119 -14.12 13.76 -9.75
CA PRO A 119 -14.41 13.75 -8.32
C PRO A 119 -15.13 12.48 -7.85
N ASN A 120 -15.81 11.77 -8.76
CA ASN A 120 -16.42 10.47 -8.50
C ASN A 120 -15.49 9.30 -8.82
N GLY A 121 -14.23 9.56 -9.22
CA GLY A 121 -13.26 8.52 -9.50
C GLY A 121 -12.93 7.73 -8.23
N ALA A 122 -12.80 6.41 -8.37
CA ALA A 122 -12.47 5.52 -7.26
C ALA A 122 -11.43 4.49 -7.71
N HIS A 123 -10.41 4.94 -8.44
CA HIS A 123 -9.39 4.04 -8.99
C HIS A 123 -8.46 3.52 -7.89
N PHE A 124 -8.19 2.21 -7.88
CA PHE A 124 -7.10 1.63 -7.13
C PHE A 124 -6.15 0.84 -8.04
N VAL A 125 -4.91 0.73 -7.56
CA VAL A 125 -3.92 -0.21 -8.09
C VAL A 125 -3.23 -0.90 -6.93
N VAL A 126 -2.89 -2.17 -7.13
CA VAL A 126 -1.93 -2.89 -6.30
C VAL A 126 -0.71 -3.13 -7.17
N HIS A 127 0.42 -2.53 -6.83
CA HIS A 127 1.68 -2.87 -7.46
C HIS A 127 2.41 -3.94 -6.64
N GLN A 128 3.00 -4.94 -7.29
CA GLN A 128 4.11 -5.66 -6.68
C GLN A 128 5.37 -4.82 -6.88
N HIS A 129 6.10 -4.56 -5.79
CA HIS A 129 7.34 -3.81 -5.81
C HIS A 129 8.48 -4.64 -5.22
N ASP A 130 9.45 -5.04 -6.03
CA ASP A 130 10.69 -5.68 -5.56
C ASP A 130 11.81 -4.65 -5.46
N HIS A 131 11.84 -3.91 -4.35
CA HIS A 131 12.78 -2.81 -4.13
C HIS A 131 14.12 -3.32 -3.56
N PRO A 132 15.29 -2.80 -3.99
CA PRO A 132 16.60 -3.31 -3.56
C PRO A 132 16.83 -3.22 -2.04
N ILE A 133 16.20 -2.25 -1.35
CA ILE A 133 16.36 -2.06 0.10
C ILE A 133 15.19 -2.68 0.88
N ALA A 134 13.96 -2.51 0.40
CA ALA A 134 12.76 -2.95 1.12
C ALA A 134 12.41 -4.41 0.81
N GLY A 135 12.91 -4.95 -0.30
CA GLY A 135 12.53 -6.22 -0.88
C GLY A 135 11.11 -6.20 -1.43
N VAL A 136 10.61 -7.39 -1.74
CA VAL A 136 9.25 -7.62 -2.22
C VAL A 136 8.21 -7.12 -1.22
N HIS A 137 7.32 -6.26 -1.69
CA HIS A 137 6.11 -5.81 -1.01
C HIS A 137 5.04 -5.45 -2.05
N TYR A 138 3.84 -5.10 -1.57
CA TYR A 138 2.71 -4.78 -2.42
C TYR A 138 2.15 -3.42 -2.06
N ASP A 139 2.22 -2.47 -2.98
CA ASP A 139 1.71 -1.11 -2.77
C ASP A 139 0.24 -1.05 -3.16
N LEU A 140 -0.65 -0.98 -2.17
CA LEU A 140 -2.05 -0.63 -2.40
C LEU A 140 -2.15 0.89 -2.50
N ARG A 141 -2.63 1.39 -3.63
CA ARG A 141 -2.79 2.81 -3.89
C ARG A 141 -4.25 3.12 -4.20
N LEU A 142 -4.80 4.10 -3.50
CA LEU A 142 -6.20 4.51 -3.61
C LEU A 142 -6.23 5.96 -4.06
N GLN A 143 -6.99 6.25 -5.11
CA GLN A 143 -7.29 7.62 -5.52
C GLN A 143 -7.91 8.41 -4.36
N THR A 144 -7.40 9.60 -4.07
CA THR A 144 -7.91 10.45 -2.96
C THR A 144 -8.49 11.77 -3.43
N ASN A 145 -8.16 12.16 -4.66
CA ASN A 145 -8.71 13.32 -5.35
C ASN A 145 -8.57 13.09 -6.88
N GLY A 146 -8.93 14.08 -7.69
CA GLY A 146 -8.85 13.96 -9.16
C GLY A 146 -7.45 13.64 -9.71
N THR A 147 -6.35 13.91 -8.99
CA THR A 147 -4.99 13.82 -9.53
C THR A 147 -4.00 13.06 -8.66
N SER A 148 -4.41 12.59 -7.48
CA SER A 148 -3.50 12.03 -6.47
C SER A 148 -4.06 10.78 -5.82
N SER A 149 -3.16 9.98 -5.26
CA SER A 149 -3.46 8.73 -4.58
C SER A 149 -2.64 8.57 -3.29
N ALA A 150 -3.29 8.15 -2.21
CA ALA A 150 -2.62 7.64 -1.03
C ALA A 150 -2.12 6.21 -1.28
N SER A 151 -1.04 5.82 -0.61
CA SER A 151 -0.35 4.56 -0.90
C SER A 151 0.18 3.89 0.37
N TRP A 152 0.01 2.57 0.47
CA TRP A 152 0.47 1.75 1.58
C TRP A 152 1.25 0.54 1.09
N ALA A 153 2.46 0.38 1.61
CA ALA A 153 3.31 -0.77 1.37
C ALA A 153 2.93 -1.94 2.29
N ILE A 154 2.36 -3.00 1.71
CA ILE A 154 1.92 -4.21 2.38
C ILE A 154 3.00 -5.29 2.24
N MET A 155 3.83 -5.44 3.27
CA MET A 155 5.07 -6.23 3.22
C MET A 155 4.88 -7.71 2.81
N LYS A 156 3.72 -8.29 3.09
CA LYS A 156 3.39 -9.70 2.83
C LYS A 156 2.19 -9.88 1.90
N GLY A 157 1.84 -8.82 1.17
CA GLY A 157 0.68 -8.81 0.30
C GLY A 157 -0.67 -8.84 1.02
N LEU A 158 -1.72 -8.71 0.23
CA LEU A 158 -3.10 -8.73 0.68
C LEU A 158 -3.51 -10.10 1.28
N PRO A 159 -4.34 -10.14 2.34
CA PRO A 159 -4.78 -11.39 2.97
C PRO A 159 -5.85 -12.12 2.15
N GLY A 160 -5.60 -13.38 1.78
CA GLY A 160 -6.52 -14.18 0.95
C GLY A 160 -7.10 -15.44 1.61
N ASP A 161 -6.74 -15.74 2.86
CA ASP A 161 -7.23 -16.92 3.58
C ASP A 161 -7.94 -16.49 4.88
N ALA A 162 -9.25 -16.78 4.96
CA ALA A 162 -10.08 -16.44 6.11
C ALA A 162 -9.68 -17.16 7.39
N ASN A 163 -8.94 -18.27 7.29
CA ASN A 163 -8.49 -19.10 8.40
C ASN A 163 -6.96 -19.06 8.59
N SER A 164 -6.26 -18.10 7.98
CA SER A 164 -4.81 -17.95 8.18
C SER A 164 -4.44 -17.74 9.65
N THR A 165 -3.31 -18.31 10.06
CA THR A 165 -2.68 -18.08 11.36
C THR A 165 -2.23 -16.62 11.54
N ARG A 166 -2.01 -15.89 10.44
CA ARG A 166 -1.59 -14.48 10.44
C ARG A 166 -2.67 -13.63 9.79
N LEU A 167 -3.63 -13.18 10.59
CA LEU A 167 -4.79 -12.43 10.12
C LEU A 167 -4.48 -10.99 9.69
N GLY A 168 -3.53 -10.36 10.40
CA GLY A 168 -3.08 -9.01 10.13
C GLY A 168 -1.93 -8.95 9.13
N ARG A 169 -1.87 -7.84 8.39
CA ARG A 169 -0.76 -7.43 7.53
C ARG A 169 -0.33 -6.03 7.94
N ASN A 170 0.97 -5.82 8.11
CA ASN A 170 1.51 -4.47 8.25
C ASN A 170 1.41 -3.78 6.89
N ALA A 171 0.74 -2.63 6.86
CA ALA A 171 0.57 -1.74 5.74
C ALA A 171 1.18 -0.37 6.11
N THR A 172 2.42 -0.13 5.68
CA THR A 172 3.13 1.10 6.03
C THR A 172 2.80 2.20 5.02
N GLU A 173 2.30 3.31 5.51
CA GLU A 173 1.94 4.47 4.71
C GLU A 173 3.18 5.05 4.01
N THR A 174 3.05 5.28 2.70
CA THR A 174 4.09 5.85 1.85
C THR A 174 3.76 7.31 1.53
N ARG A 175 4.52 7.96 0.65
CA ARG A 175 4.19 9.32 0.23
C ARG A 175 2.97 9.32 -0.69
N VAL A 176 2.27 10.45 -0.79
CA VAL A 176 1.21 10.62 -1.78
C VAL A 176 1.81 10.69 -3.18
N HIS A 177 1.21 9.96 -4.11
CA HIS A 177 1.62 9.89 -5.52
C HIS A 177 0.60 10.60 -6.40
N CYS A 178 1.04 11.03 -7.59
CA CYS A 178 0.10 11.45 -8.62
C CYS A 178 -0.65 10.23 -9.14
N LEU A 179 -1.91 10.38 -9.54
CA LEU A 179 -2.76 9.30 -10.03
C LEU A 179 -2.17 8.59 -11.25
N TRP A 180 -1.44 9.30 -12.13
CA TRP A 180 -0.75 8.69 -13.27
C TRP A 180 0.25 7.60 -12.86
N ASN A 181 0.71 7.56 -11.60
CA ASN A 181 1.54 6.46 -11.10
C ASN A 181 0.81 5.12 -11.09
N HIS A 182 -0.52 5.11 -11.21
CA HIS A 182 -1.28 3.89 -11.40
C HIS A 182 -0.99 3.24 -12.76
N LEU A 183 -0.45 3.99 -13.73
CA LEU A 183 -0.19 3.52 -15.08
C LEU A 183 1.15 2.78 -15.26
N ILE A 184 2.02 2.78 -14.25
CA ILE A 184 3.43 2.46 -14.43
C ILE A 184 3.69 0.96 -14.23
N GLU A 185 4.35 0.37 -15.21
CA GLU A 185 5.11 -0.87 -15.05
C GLU A 185 6.54 -0.59 -15.51
N THR A 186 7.51 -0.62 -14.61
CA THR A 186 8.89 -0.21 -14.91
C THR A 186 9.90 -0.87 -13.96
N GLY A 187 11.17 -0.76 -14.30
CA GLY A 187 12.28 -1.33 -13.55
C GLY A 187 13.52 -0.45 -13.61
N SER A 188 14.23 -0.31 -12.49
CA SER A 188 15.57 0.30 -12.46
C SER A 188 16.44 -0.36 -11.40
N ARG A 189 17.75 -0.08 -11.40
CA ARG A 189 18.63 -0.56 -10.32
C ARG A 189 18.31 0.09 -8.98
N GLU A 190 17.91 1.35 -9.00
CA GLU A 190 17.67 2.15 -7.80
C GLU A 190 16.32 1.83 -7.16
N THR A 191 15.30 1.58 -7.97
CA THR A 191 13.92 1.35 -7.50
C THR A 191 13.50 -0.11 -7.57
N GLY A 192 14.19 -0.96 -8.33
CA GLY A 192 13.77 -2.34 -8.56
C GLY A 192 12.56 -2.44 -9.49
N SER A 193 11.87 -3.59 -9.50
CA SER A 193 10.74 -3.83 -10.41
C SER A 193 9.42 -3.36 -9.81
N LEU A 194 8.62 -2.63 -10.59
CA LEU A 194 7.25 -2.25 -10.26
C LEU A 194 6.30 -2.88 -11.29
N LEU A 195 5.40 -3.74 -10.81
CA LEU A 195 4.50 -4.56 -11.62
C LEU A 195 3.03 -4.30 -11.23
N VAL A 196 2.14 -4.13 -12.20
CA VAL A 196 0.69 -3.99 -11.94
C VAL A 196 0.11 -5.35 -11.55
N TRP A 197 -0.03 -5.60 -10.25
CA TRP A 197 -0.48 -6.88 -9.70
C TRP A 197 -2.00 -7.00 -9.76
N ASP A 198 -2.73 -5.96 -9.39
CA ASP A 198 -4.17 -5.84 -9.59
C ASP A 198 -4.58 -4.37 -9.81
N MET A 199 -5.72 -4.14 -10.44
CA MET A 199 -6.26 -2.82 -10.72
C MET A 199 -7.77 -2.90 -10.90
N GLY A 200 -8.46 -1.82 -10.50
CA GLY A 200 -9.89 -1.65 -10.71
C GLY A 200 -10.44 -0.47 -9.91
N THR A 201 -11.68 -0.58 -9.44
CA THR A 201 -12.31 0.45 -8.61
C THR A 201 -12.45 0.01 -7.15
N TYR A 202 -12.53 0.97 -6.23
CA TYR A 202 -12.78 0.71 -4.81
C TYR A 202 -14.12 1.29 -4.36
N GLU A 203 -14.66 0.69 -3.30
CA GLU A 203 -15.85 1.16 -2.58
C GLU A 203 -15.52 1.24 -1.09
N VAL A 204 -15.76 2.38 -0.46
CA VAL A 204 -15.64 2.58 0.99
C VAL A 204 -16.98 2.23 1.62
N LEU A 205 -16.96 1.19 2.43
CA LEU A 205 -18.13 0.68 3.12
C LEU A 205 -18.29 1.37 4.49
N PRO A 206 -19.53 1.54 4.98
CA PRO A 206 -19.76 2.03 6.33
C PRO A 206 -19.09 1.10 7.37
N GLY A 207 -18.75 1.70 8.50
CA GLY A 207 -18.25 0.96 9.66
C GLY A 207 -19.24 -0.15 10.07
N ARG A 208 -18.76 -1.24 10.69
CA ARG A 208 -19.65 -2.35 11.07
C ARG A 208 -20.79 -1.91 12.00
N GLU A 209 -20.49 -1.06 12.97
CA GLU A 209 -21.49 -0.53 13.91
C GLU A 209 -22.53 0.35 13.21
N GLU A 210 -22.07 1.19 12.29
CA GLU A 210 -22.94 2.02 11.45
C GLU A 210 -23.81 1.15 10.54
N GLU A 211 -23.23 0.15 9.90
CA GLU A 211 -23.95 -0.82 9.07
C GLU A 211 -25.02 -1.57 9.88
N GLU A 212 -24.70 -1.99 11.10
CA GLU A 212 -25.66 -2.61 12.03
C GLU A 212 -26.74 -1.64 12.51
N ARG A 213 -26.40 -0.36 12.73
CA ARG A 213 -27.36 0.69 13.09
C ARG A 213 -28.34 0.95 11.95
N VAL A 214 -27.85 1.09 10.72
CA VAL A 214 -28.66 1.29 9.51
C VAL A 214 -29.54 0.06 9.22
N ARG A 215 -29.00 -1.15 9.41
CA ARG A 215 -29.80 -2.38 9.30
C ARG A 215 -30.94 -2.42 10.32
N ARG A 216 -30.67 -2.05 11.58
CA ARG A 216 -31.68 -2.00 12.64
C ARG A 216 -32.75 -0.94 12.37
N SER A 217 -32.37 0.26 11.94
CA SER A 217 -33.36 1.31 11.64
C SER A 217 -34.29 0.90 10.49
N ARG A 218 -33.75 0.28 9.44
CA ARG A 218 -34.54 -0.21 8.30
C ARG A 218 -35.49 -1.36 8.68
N ALA A 219 -35.09 -2.22 9.61
CA ALA A 219 -35.96 -3.28 10.11
C ALA A 219 -37.17 -2.70 10.87
N VAL A 220 -36.95 -1.67 11.70
CA VAL A 220 -38.01 -1.01 12.47
C VAL A 220 -39.01 -0.25 11.58
N GLU A 221 -38.56 0.38 10.49
CA GLU A 221 -39.46 1.05 9.53
C GLU A 221 -40.40 0.05 8.82
N THR A 222 -39.96 -1.20 8.61
CA THR A 222 -40.77 -2.22 7.93
C THR A 222 -41.85 -2.82 8.85
N GLU A 223 -41.71 -2.67 10.18
CA GLU A 223 -42.69 -3.16 11.17
C GLU A 223 -43.75 -2.11 11.52
N SER A 224 -43.60 -0.86 11.07
CA SER A 224 -44.53 0.24 11.34
C SER A 224 -45.47 0.58 10.17
N GLU A 225 -45.30 -0.03 9.00
CA GLU A 225 -46.19 0.18 7.84
C GLU A 225 -47.09 -1.02 7.59
N GLY A 226 -47.99 -1.27 8.53
CA GLY A 226 -49.27 -1.91 8.24
C GLY A 226 -50.30 -0.86 7.88
N GLU A 227 -50.37 -0.46 6.60
CA GLU A 227 -51.62 -0.17 5.86
C GLU A 227 -51.32 0.51 4.51
N SER A 228 -51.67 -0.21 3.45
CA SER A 228 -52.26 0.31 2.20
C SER A 228 -51.52 1.44 1.47
N GLN A 229 -50.71 1.09 0.46
CA GLN A 229 -50.77 1.76 -0.85
C GLN A 229 -50.08 0.98 -1.99
N SER A 230 -50.62 1.22 -3.17
CA SER A 230 -50.56 0.46 -4.42
C SER A 230 -49.17 0.17 -5.00
N ARG A 231 -49.10 -1.07 -5.51
CA ARG A 231 -47.99 -1.75 -6.17
C ARG A 231 -47.69 -1.18 -7.56
N GLU A 232 -47.27 0.08 -7.69
CA GLU A 232 -46.86 0.63 -9.01
C GLU A 232 -45.87 1.82 -8.98
N GLN A 233 -45.22 2.12 -7.84
CA GLN A 233 -44.17 3.17 -7.76
C GLN A 233 -42.78 2.67 -7.30
N VAL A 234 -42.59 1.36 -7.14
CA VAL A 234 -41.31 0.79 -6.67
C VAL A 234 -40.20 0.76 -7.74
N ALA A 235 -40.51 1.11 -8.99
CA ALA A 235 -39.51 1.19 -10.06
C ALA A 235 -38.87 2.59 -10.23
N ALA A 236 -39.47 3.65 -9.67
CA ALA A 236 -38.95 5.02 -9.74
C ALA A 236 -38.23 5.48 -8.46
N GLY A 237 -38.33 4.71 -7.36
CA GLY A 237 -37.66 4.99 -6.09
C GLY A 237 -36.19 4.61 -6.03
N ARG A 238 -35.66 3.91 -7.05
CA ARG A 238 -34.23 3.57 -7.13
C ARG A 238 -33.35 4.71 -7.65
N GLU A 239 -33.93 5.73 -8.30
CA GLU A 239 -33.17 6.81 -8.96
C GLU A 239 -33.29 8.17 -8.25
N ARG A 240 -33.96 8.24 -7.08
CA ARG A 240 -34.18 9.50 -6.34
C ARG A 240 -33.45 9.60 -4.99
N GLY A 241 -32.54 8.66 -4.70
CA GLY A 241 -31.58 8.73 -3.59
C GLY A 241 -30.16 9.13 -3.99
N GLU A 242 -29.89 9.26 -5.30
CA GLU A 242 -28.53 9.43 -5.86
C GLU A 242 -28.13 10.89 -6.15
N ARG A 243 -28.88 11.88 -5.68
CA ARG A 243 -28.49 13.30 -5.78
C ARG A 243 -28.18 13.87 -4.39
N GLY A 244 -27.05 13.43 -3.83
CA GLY A 244 -26.50 13.96 -2.57
C GLY A 244 -25.68 12.99 -1.72
N GLY A 245 -25.29 11.82 -2.24
CA GLY A 245 -24.40 10.89 -1.53
C GLY A 245 -22.94 11.36 -1.57
N MET A 246 -22.19 11.13 -0.49
CA MET A 246 -20.73 11.35 -0.49
C MET A 246 -20.07 10.51 -1.58
N THR A 247 -19.12 11.10 -2.30
CA THR A 247 -18.24 10.40 -3.24
C THR A 247 -17.36 9.38 -2.51
N GLU A 248 -16.83 8.39 -3.23
CA GLU A 248 -15.89 7.42 -2.64
C GLU A 248 -14.61 8.09 -2.12
N GLN A 249 -14.21 9.23 -2.69
CA GLN A 249 -13.07 10.02 -2.22
C GLN A 249 -13.38 10.70 -0.88
N GLU A 250 -14.59 11.27 -0.72
CA GLU A 250 -15.04 11.88 0.54
C GLU A 250 -15.23 10.83 1.64
N LYS A 251 -15.85 9.69 1.32
CA LYS A 251 -15.96 8.55 2.25
C LYS A 251 -14.58 8.07 2.69
N LEU A 252 -13.63 7.96 1.76
CA LEU A 252 -12.25 7.59 2.06
C LEU A 252 -11.59 8.60 3.00
N ALA A 253 -11.77 9.91 2.76
CA ALA A 253 -11.23 10.95 3.61
C ALA A 253 -11.80 10.88 5.04
N GLY A 254 -13.11 10.67 5.19
CA GLY A 254 -13.77 10.47 6.48
C GLY A 254 -13.22 9.25 7.22
N ALA A 255 -13.25 8.08 6.57
CA ALA A 255 -12.76 6.82 7.13
C ALA A 255 -11.26 6.87 7.49
N PHE A 256 -10.46 7.60 6.70
CA PHE A 256 -9.04 7.82 6.97
C PHE A 256 -8.83 8.69 8.21
N LYS A 257 -9.62 9.76 8.38
CA LYS A 257 -9.61 10.61 9.59
C LYS A 257 -10.01 9.82 10.83
N GLU A 258 -11.00 8.93 10.70
CA GLU A 258 -11.44 8.00 11.75
C GLU A 258 -10.44 6.87 12.02
N ARG A 259 -9.39 6.75 11.19
CA ARG A 259 -8.36 5.70 11.29
C ARG A 259 -8.90 4.29 11.10
N LYS A 260 -10.08 4.14 10.50
CA LYS A 260 -10.80 2.88 10.28
C LYS A 260 -11.39 2.89 8.87
N ILE A 261 -10.71 2.24 7.94
CA ILE A 261 -11.14 2.14 6.55
C ILE A 261 -11.65 0.73 6.29
N ARG A 262 -12.91 0.60 5.92
CA ARG A 262 -13.47 -0.64 5.41
C ARG A 262 -13.62 -0.51 3.89
N LEU A 263 -12.87 -1.33 3.17
CA LEU A 263 -12.65 -1.14 1.74
C LEU A 263 -13.03 -2.41 0.99
N ARG A 264 -13.88 -2.27 -0.02
CA ARG A 264 -14.10 -3.30 -1.04
C ARG A 264 -13.32 -2.96 -2.29
N LEU A 265 -12.61 -3.94 -2.82
CA LEU A 265 -11.80 -3.80 -4.04
C LEU A 265 -12.45 -4.59 -5.18
N HIS A 266 -12.81 -3.88 -6.24
CA HIS A 266 -13.35 -4.44 -7.48
C HIS A 266 -12.22 -4.57 -8.49
N GLY A 267 -11.29 -5.49 -8.21
CA GLY A 267 -10.12 -5.75 -9.05
C GLY A 267 -10.39 -6.69 -10.22
N THR A 268 -9.39 -6.81 -11.08
CA THR A 268 -9.32 -7.80 -12.16
C THR A 268 -8.88 -9.17 -11.61
N ARG A 269 -7.92 -9.18 -10.68
CA ARG A 269 -7.39 -10.39 -10.06
C ARG A 269 -8.23 -10.86 -8.87
N LEU A 270 -8.51 -9.94 -7.93
CA LEU A 270 -9.08 -10.30 -6.64
C LEU A 270 -10.47 -10.97 -6.75
N PRO A 271 -10.82 -11.85 -5.78
CA PRO A 271 -12.15 -12.45 -5.73
C PRO A 271 -13.27 -11.43 -5.67
N ARG A 272 -14.45 -11.81 -6.16
CA ARG A 272 -15.66 -10.99 -6.06
C ARG A 272 -16.06 -10.77 -4.59
N GLY A 273 -16.44 -9.53 -4.29
CA GLY A 273 -16.75 -9.10 -2.92
C GLY A 273 -15.54 -8.97 -2.00
N TYR A 274 -14.30 -9.01 -2.51
CA TYR A 274 -13.10 -8.91 -1.70
C TYR A 274 -13.09 -7.62 -0.86
N THR A 275 -13.19 -7.78 0.45
CA THR A 275 -13.34 -6.68 1.41
C THR A 275 -12.28 -6.79 2.50
N VAL A 276 -11.66 -5.67 2.85
CA VAL A 276 -10.61 -5.56 3.87
C VAL A 276 -10.89 -4.44 4.85
N HIS A 277 -10.33 -4.57 6.04
CA HIS A 277 -10.26 -3.51 7.04
C HIS A 277 -8.82 -3.02 7.18
N MET A 278 -8.63 -1.71 7.13
CA MET A 278 -7.40 -1.02 7.50
C MET A 278 -7.64 -0.20 8.76
N ARG A 279 -6.79 -0.37 9.77
CA ARG A 279 -6.86 0.39 11.01
C ARG A 279 -5.50 0.99 11.36
N LEU A 280 -5.50 2.19 11.91
CA LEU A 280 -4.32 2.86 12.48
C LEU A 280 -4.59 3.07 13.98
N SER A 281 -3.70 2.55 14.83
CA SER A 281 -3.84 2.76 16.27
C SER A 281 -3.45 4.19 16.65
N VAL A 282 -3.87 4.64 17.84
CA VAL A 282 -3.51 5.97 18.33
C VAL A 282 -2.00 6.04 18.54
N GLU A 283 -1.39 4.98 19.06
CA GLU A 283 0.05 4.89 19.31
C GLU A 283 0.85 4.98 18.01
N ASP A 284 0.47 4.20 16.98
CA ASP A 284 1.13 4.23 15.67
C ASP A 284 0.95 5.59 14.96
N ASP A 285 -0.19 6.28 15.15
CA ASP A 285 -0.42 7.63 14.62
C ASP A 285 0.49 8.66 15.30
N LEU A 286 0.53 8.66 16.64
CA LEU A 286 1.38 9.56 17.43
C LEU A 286 2.86 9.33 17.10
N GLU A 287 3.31 8.08 17.05
CA GLU A 287 4.69 7.73 16.72
C GLU A 287 5.05 8.19 15.30
N GLY A 288 4.18 7.93 14.32
CA GLY A 288 4.43 8.32 12.93
C GLY A 288 4.46 9.83 12.74
N ARG A 289 3.53 10.57 13.37
CA ARG A 289 3.53 12.05 13.34
C ARG A 289 4.78 12.62 14.00
N ALA A 290 5.17 12.11 15.16
CA ALA A 290 6.40 12.55 15.83
C ALA A 290 7.65 12.31 14.98
N LYS A 291 7.73 11.19 14.27
CA LYS A 291 8.82 10.91 13.31
C LYS A 291 8.78 11.87 12.12
N ALA A 292 7.61 12.10 11.53
CA ALA A 292 7.44 13.01 10.39
C ALA A 292 7.82 14.45 10.76
N ALA A 293 7.36 14.95 11.91
CA ALA A 293 7.70 16.27 12.43
C ALA A 293 9.21 16.43 12.67
N LYS A 294 9.88 15.40 13.21
CA LYS A 294 11.35 15.41 13.33
C LYS A 294 12.02 15.52 11.96
N VAL A 295 11.61 14.72 10.98
CA VAL A 295 12.17 14.77 9.62
C VAL A 295 11.96 16.15 8.98
N ALA A 296 10.79 16.75 9.15
CA ALA A 296 10.48 18.09 8.64
C ALA A 296 11.36 19.17 9.31
N LYS A 297 11.50 19.15 10.64
CA LYS A 297 12.34 20.09 11.42
C LYS A 297 13.83 19.98 11.09
N PHE A 298 14.38 18.77 10.99
CA PHE A 298 15.80 18.55 10.71
C PHE A 298 16.16 18.64 9.22
N GLY A 299 15.19 18.50 8.32
CA GLY A 299 15.38 18.74 6.88
C GLY A 299 15.70 20.21 6.55
N VAL A 300 15.18 21.15 7.35
CA VAL A 300 15.41 22.60 7.17
C VAL A 300 16.77 23.05 7.74
N LYS A 301 17.30 22.39 8.78
CA LYS A 301 18.56 22.78 9.45
C LYS A 301 19.86 22.31 8.81
N LYS A 302 19.84 21.66 7.63
CA LYS A 302 21.07 21.41 6.84
C LYS A 302 21.52 22.63 6.03
N ARG A 303 21.61 23.79 6.70
CA ARG A 303 22.37 24.98 6.28
C ARG A 303 22.87 25.74 7.51
N SER A 304 23.73 25.12 8.28
CA SER A 304 24.71 25.84 9.09
C SER A 304 25.94 24.96 9.23
N ARG A 305 27.03 25.36 8.57
CA ARG A 305 28.34 24.76 8.77
C ARG A 305 28.72 24.96 10.23
N ARG A 306 28.74 23.91 11.02
CA ARG A 306 29.57 23.85 12.23
C ARG A 306 30.24 22.49 12.34
N PHE A 307 31.51 22.55 12.02
CA PHE A 307 32.62 21.80 12.60
C PHE A 307 32.29 21.31 14.02
N TRP A 308 32.31 20.00 14.25
CA TRP A 308 32.35 19.44 15.59
C TRP A 308 33.51 18.46 15.66
N ARG A 309 34.48 18.85 16.48
CA ARG A 309 35.54 18.00 16.98
C ARG A 309 34.91 16.81 17.70
N ARG A 310 35.57 15.67 17.52
CA ARG A 310 35.41 14.42 18.25
C ARG A 310 35.63 14.70 19.74
N ASP A 311 34.66 14.34 20.57
CA ASP A 311 34.90 13.87 21.93
C ASP A 311 33.86 12.82 22.30
N ALA A 312 34.36 11.80 22.97
CA ALA A 312 33.68 10.62 23.45
C ALA A 312 32.92 10.94 24.75
N ASP A 313 31.75 10.34 24.93
CA ASP A 313 31.49 9.44 26.06
C ASP A 313 30.04 8.95 26.03
N ALA A 314 29.88 7.66 26.34
CA ALA A 314 28.60 6.99 26.54
C ALA A 314 27.96 7.40 27.88
N PRO A 315 26.72 6.97 28.19
CA PRO A 315 26.59 5.62 28.72
C PRO A 315 25.43 4.82 28.14
N GLU A 316 25.64 3.51 28.20
CA GLU A 316 24.69 2.45 27.91
C GLU A 316 23.55 2.42 28.93
N THR A 317 22.32 2.20 28.48
CA THR A 317 21.28 1.62 29.33
C THR A 317 20.80 0.33 28.66
N SER A 318 21.18 -0.78 29.30
CA SER A 318 20.66 -2.11 29.07
C SER A 318 19.22 -2.17 29.61
N GLY A 319 18.28 -2.57 28.76
CA GLY A 319 16.89 -2.85 29.13
C GLY A 319 16.46 -4.10 28.38
N SER A 320 16.51 -5.23 29.09
CA SER A 320 16.03 -6.54 28.69
C SER A 320 14.53 -6.63 28.94
N GLU A 321 13.70 -6.78 27.92
CA GLU A 321 12.28 -7.11 28.12
C GLU A 321 11.83 -8.10 27.03
N GLU A 322 11.50 -9.30 27.50
CA GLU A 322 10.77 -10.35 26.79
C GLU A 322 9.30 -9.96 26.80
N GLU A 323 8.65 -9.88 25.63
CA GLU A 323 7.21 -9.61 25.54
C GLU A 323 6.55 -10.73 24.72
N GLU A 324 5.82 -11.55 25.47
CA GLU A 324 5.00 -12.68 25.06
C GLU A 324 3.77 -12.19 24.28
N TYR A 325 3.54 -12.74 23.10
CA TYR A 325 2.38 -12.42 22.27
C TYR A 325 1.11 -12.98 22.90
N ASN A 326 0.28 -12.12 23.51
CA ASN A 326 -1.07 -12.49 23.93
C ASN A 326 -2.09 -12.17 22.83
N ASP A 327 -2.66 -13.22 22.23
CA ASP A 327 -3.79 -13.19 21.30
C ASP A 327 -5.10 -13.09 22.09
N GLY A 328 -5.65 -11.90 22.15
CA GLY A 328 -6.93 -11.61 22.80
C GLY A 328 -7.82 -10.76 21.90
N ALA A 329 -8.34 -11.35 20.82
CA ALA A 329 -9.48 -10.78 20.10
C ALA A 329 -10.74 -10.85 21.00
N SER A 330 -10.87 -9.90 21.93
CA SER A 330 -12.13 -9.63 22.64
C SER A 330 -12.56 -8.18 22.43
N THR A 331 -13.83 -8.05 22.07
CA THR A 331 -14.59 -6.82 21.84
C THR A 331 -14.40 -5.80 22.98
N MET A 332 -13.52 -4.83 22.80
CA MET A 332 -13.44 -3.61 23.61
C MET A 332 -13.69 -2.40 22.68
N MET A 333 -14.95 -2.19 22.29
CA MET A 333 -15.37 -1.05 21.44
C MET A 333 -15.81 0.19 22.22
N GLY A 334 -15.85 0.15 23.56
CA GLY A 334 -16.40 1.25 24.37
C GLY A 334 -15.42 2.34 24.81
N ASP A 335 -14.11 2.06 24.89
CA ASP A 335 -13.13 2.96 25.56
C ASP A 335 -12.26 3.78 24.59
N TYR A 336 -12.50 3.67 23.28
CA TYR A 336 -11.64 4.28 22.26
C TYR A 336 -11.99 5.74 21.95
N GLU A 337 -13.27 6.11 22.04
CA GLU A 337 -13.74 7.46 21.76
C GLU A 337 -13.43 8.43 22.92
N SER A 338 -13.48 7.97 24.17
CA SER A 338 -13.21 8.82 25.34
C SER A 338 -11.75 9.27 25.41
N ARG A 339 -10.79 8.38 25.10
CA ARG A 339 -9.34 8.71 25.13
C ARG A 339 -8.90 9.67 24.02
N VAL A 340 -9.60 9.70 22.89
CA VAL A 340 -9.28 10.61 21.77
C VAL A 340 -9.81 12.01 22.08
N GLY A 341 -11.01 12.10 22.67
CA GLY A 341 -11.55 13.36 23.19
C GLY A 341 -10.67 13.95 24.29
N GLU A 342 -10.23 13.14 25.27
CA GLU A 342 -9.37 13.61 26.37
C GLU A 342 -7.98 14.09 25.91
N ALA A 343 -7.41 13.49 24.85
CA ALA A 343 -6.11 13.87 24.31
C ALA A 343 -6.13 15.17 23.47
N GLU A 344 -7.28 15.55 22.91
CA GLU A 344 -7.44 16.83 22.19
C GLU A 344 -7.99 17.95 23.09
N ASP A 345 -8.85 17.64 24.08
CA ASP A 345 -9.40 18.61 25.04
C ASP A 345 -8.40 19.07 26.12
N GLY A 346 -7.30 18.36 26.32
CA GLY A 346 -6.22 18.78 27.22
C GLY A 346 -5.19 19.74 26.61
N LEU A 347 -5.28 20.06 25.31
CA LEU A 347 -4.28 20.88 24.63
C LEU A 347 -4.61 22.37 24.73
N SER A 348 -3.63 23.17 25.15
CA SER A 348 -3.71 24.63 25.07
C SER A 348 -3.97 25.08 23.62
N ALA A 349 -4.67 26.22 23.43
CA ALA A 349 -4.90 26.80 22.11
C ALA A 349 -3.60 26.95 21.29
N MET A 350 -2.49 27.28 21.97
CA MET A 350 -1.16 27.36 21.37
C MET A 350 -0.62 26.00 20.91
N GLU A 351 -0.91 24.92 21.63
CA GLU A 351 -0.45 23.57 21.29
C GLU A 351 -1.25 22.97 20.13
N ARG A 352 -2.55 23.30 20.05
CA ARG A 352 -3.38 23.01 18.87
C ARG A 352 -2.84 23.73 17.63
N GLU A 353 -2.51 25.02 17.73
CA GLU A 353 -1.93 25.80 16.63
C GLU A 353 -0.58 25.23 16.15
N ILE A 354 0.30 24.83 17.07
CA ILE A 354 1.58 24.17 16.73
C ILE A 354 1.33 22.87 15.96
N ARG A 355 0.38 22.05 16.42
CA ARG A 355 0.05 20.78 15.78
C ARG A 355 -0.52 20.98 14.39
N GLU A 356 -1.39 21.97 14.19
CA GLU A 356 -1.94 22.32 12.89
C GLU A 356 -0.84 22.77 11.92
N MET A 357 0.10 23.60 12.37
CA MET A 357 1.25 24.01 11.56
C MET A 357 2.15 22.83 11.17
N GLU A 358 2.41 21.91 12.12
CA GLU A 358 3.17 20.69 11.84
C GLU A 358 2.45 19.80 10.81
N ASP A 359 1.14 19.62 10.95
CA ASP A 359 0.33 18.87 10.02
C ASP A 359 0.31 19.50 8.62
N VAL A 360 0.23 20.83 8.51
CA VAL A 360 0.38 21.55 7.23
C VAL A 360 1.76 21.30 6.63
N MET A 361 2.82 21.32 7.43
CA MET A 361 4.17 21.03 6.96
C MET A 361 4.31 19.59 6.46
N VAL A 362 3.69 18.63 7.15
CA VAL A 362 3.66 17.22 6.72
C VAL A 362 2.86 17.07 5.43
N ARG A 363 1.69 17.72 5.30
CA ARG A 363 0.91 17.72 4.05
C ARG A 363 1.75 18.22 2.87
N ASN A 364 2.48 19.31 3.06
CA ASN A 364 3.33 19.91 2.03
C ASN A 364 4.57 19.07 1.66
N THR A 365 5.05 18.21 2.55
CA THR A 365 6.31 17.46 2.35
C THR A 365 6.13 15.97 2.08
N ASN A 366 4.96 15.41 2.41
CA ASN A 366 4.61 14.00 2.22
C ASN A 366 3.89 13.73 0.88
N ALA A 367 4.28 14.44 -0.17
CA ALA A 367 3.79 14.24 -1.53
C ALA A 367 4.97 14.21 -2.52
N TYR A 368 4.88 13.37 -3.55
CA TYR A 368 5.77 13.45 -4.69
C TYR A 368 5.46 14.71 -5.54
N PRO A 369 6.43 15.24 -6.31
CA PRO A 369 6.18 16.39 -7.16
C PRO A 369 4.98 16.17 -8.10
N GLY A 370 4.01 17.09 -8.04
CA GLY A 370 2.77 17.02 -8.83
C GLY A 370 1.59 16.33 -8.13
N ALA A 371 1.80 15.73 -6.95
CA ALA A 371 0.76 15.15 -6.13
C ALA A 371 0.33 16.13 -5.03
N ASP A 372 -0.94 16.02 -4.60
CA ASP A 372 -1.52 16.81 -3.53
C ASP A 372 -2.04 15.92 -2.40
N ASN A 373 -1.57 16.20 -1.18
CA ASN A 373 -1.90 15.44 0.01
C ASN A 373 -3.13 16.03 0.73
N THR A 374 -4.28 15.93 0.08
CA THR A 374 -5.56 16.41 0.62
C THR A 374 -6.10 15.54 1.75
N ILE A 375 -5.75 14.24 1.77
CA ILE A 375 -6.25 13.28 2.76
C ILE A 375 -5.55 13.38 4.13
N GLY A 376 -4.46 14.14 4.25
CA GLY A 376 -3.70 14.22 5.49
C GLY A 376 -2.83 12.98 5.74
N SER A 377 -2.27 12.42 4.66
CA SER A 377 -1.32 11.32 4.72
C SER A 377 -0.04 11.71 5.45
N VAL A 378 0.52 10.81 6.24
CA VAL A 378 1.79 10.97 6.97
C VAL A 378 2.72 9.80 6.65
N HIS A 379 3.94 10.13 6.20
CA HIS A 379 4.93 9.14 5.79
C HIS A 379 5.30 8.18 6.91
N GLN A 380 5.33 6.88 6.62
CA GLN A 380 5.78 5.80 7.52
C GLN A 380 4.89 5.58 8.75
N ARG A 381 3.62 6.03 8.74
CA ARG A 381 2.62 5.54 9.70
C ARG A 381 2.28 4.09 9.43
N ARG A 382 2.08 3.31 10.49
CA ARG A 382 1.85 1.86 10.40
C ARG A 382 0.37 1.57 10.54
N TRP A 383 -0.23 1.08 9.47
CA TRP A 383 -1.60 0.57 9.46
C TRP A 383 -1.60 -0.96 9.57
N PHE A 384 -2.69 -1.51 10.10
CA PHE A 384 -2.97 -2.93 10.07
C PHE A 384 -4.09 -3.22 9.08
N LEU A 385 -3.79 -4.04 8.08
CA LEU A 385 -4.73 -4.54 7.10
C LEU A 385 -5.17 -5.97 7.46
N SER A 386 -6.46 -6.27 7.39
CA SER A 386 -7.01 -7.61 7.62
C SER A 386 -8.19 -7.90 6.69
N LEU A 387 -8.46 -9.19 6.43
CA LEU A 387 -9.61 -9.59 5.62
C LEU A 387 -10.91 -9.35 6.39
N ASP A 388 -11.84 -8.57 5.82
CA ASP A 388 -13.22 -8.53 6.29
C ASP A 388 -13.92 -9.80 5.82
N ARG A 389 -13.93 -10.81 6.68
CA ARG A 389 -14.48 -12.13 6.37
C ARG A 389 -15.97 -12.06 6.00
N ALA A 390 -16.76 -11.32 6.78
CA ALA A 390 -18.19 -11.19 6.52
C ALA A 390 -18.43 -10.38 5.23
N GLY A 391 -17.73 -9.26 5.05
CA GLY A 391 -17.79 -8.47 3.82
C GLY A 391 -17.37 -9.26 2.58
N SER A 392 -16.45 -10.20 2.76
CA SER A 392 -15.95 -11.14 1.75
C SER A 392 -16.81 -12.41 1.61
N GLY A 393 -18.01 -12.46 2.21
CA GLY A 393 -18.95 -13.57 2.04
C GLY A 393 -18.61 -14.86 2.80
N PHE A 394 -17.89 -14.75 3.91
CA PHE A 394 -17.67 -15.87 4.83
C PHE A 394 -18.62 -15.81 6.03
N VAL A 395 -19.06 -16.97 6.46
CA VAL A 395 -19.87 -17.19 7.67
C VAL A 395 -19.10 -18.04 8.67
N LYS A 396 -19.39 -17.84 9.96
CA LYS A 396 -18.82 -18.67 11.03
C LYS A 396 -19.54 -20.01 11.05
N GLN A 397 -18.80 -21.09 10.87
CA GLN A 397 -19.26 -22.44 11.13
C GLN A 397 -18.62 -22.93 12.44
N ARG A 398 -19.44 -23.54 13.31
CA ARG A 398 -18.96 -24.18 14.54
C ARG A 398 -18.98 -25.68 14.30
N GLU A 399 -17.81 -26.32 14.30
CA GLU A 399 -17.70 -27.76 14.21
C GLU A 399 -16.80 -28.26 15.35
N LYS A 400 -17.28 -29.25 16.12
CA LYS A 400 -16.52 -29.92 17.20
C LYS A 400 -15.83 -28.93 18.18
N GLY A 401 -16.50 -27.81 18.49
CA GLY A 401 -15.99 -26.78 19.40
C GLY A 401 -15.01 -25.76 18.80
N ARG A 402 -14.62 -25.91 17.53
CA ARG A 402 -13.76 -24.95 16.80
C ARG A 402 -14.61 -24.09 15.87
N VAL A 403 -14.29 -22.79 15.82
CA VAL A 403 -14.91 -21.85 14.86
C VAL A 403 -14.04 -21.80 13.61
N THR A 404 -14.62 -22.11 12.46
CA THR A 404 -14.00 -21.96 11.14
C THR A 404 -14.82 -20.99 10.30
N TRP A 405 -14.14 -20.27 9.41
CA TRP A 405 -14.81 -19.41 8.44
C TRP A 405 -14.93 -20.14 7.12
N VAL A 406 -16.17 -20.33 6.67
CA VAL A 406 -16.50 -21.00 5.41
C VAL A 406 -17.25 -20.05 4.50
N ARG A 407 -17.16 -20.28 3.19
CA ARG A 407 -17.92 -19.51 2.22
C ARG A 407 -19.41 -19.77 2.42
N ASP A 408 -20.19 -18.70 2.39
CA ASP A 408 -21.64 -18.80 2.38
C ASP A 408 -22.10 -19.42 1.07
N VAL A 409 -22.62 -20.66 1.14
CA VAL A 409 -23.04 -21.46 -0.03
C VAL A 409 -24.44 -21.06 -0.49
N ASP A 410 -25.24 -20.44 0.39
CA ASP A 410 -26.61 -20.04 0.11
C ASP A 410 -26.68 -18.69 -0.63
N ARG A 411 -25.56 -17.98 -0.71
CA ARG A 411 -25.45 -16.77 -1.52
C ARG A 411 -25.41 -17.15 -2.99
N PRO A 412 -26.36 -16.68 -3.83
CA PRO A 412 -26.41 -17.05 -5.23
C PRO A 412 -25.09 -16.67 -5.92
N PRO A 413 -24.54 -17.54 -6.79
CA PRO A 413 -23.33 -17.23 -7.52
C PRO A 413 -23.53 -15.93 -8.32
N GLU A 414 -22.55 -15.03 -8.26
CA GLU A 414 -22.56 -13.84 -9.11
C GLU A 414 -22.61 -14.33 -10.58
N LYS A 415 -23.57 -13.81 -11.35
CA LYS A 415 -23.95 -14.28 -12.70
C LYS A 415 -22.87 -14.09 -13.78
N GLN A 416 -21.64 -13.75 -13.41
CA GLN A 416 -20.59 -13.35 -14.33
C GLN A 416 -19.36 -14.25 -14.13
N GLU A 417 -19.22 -15.22 -15.03
CA GLU A 417 -18.04 -16.08 -15.13
C GLU A 417 -16.87 -15.27 -15.71
N ASP A 418 -16.12 -14.61 -14.83
CA ASP A 418 -14.82 -14.08 -15.24
C ASP A 418 -13.81 -15.22 -15.23
N LYS A 419 -13.43 -15.67 -16.43
CA LYS A 419 -12.38 -16.67 -16.60
C LYS A 419 -11.13 -16.22 -15.84
N ASN A 420 -10.55 -17.14 -15.07
CA ASN A 420 -9.27 -16.99 -14.35
C ASN A 420 -9.24 -15.97 -13.18
N ARG A 421 -10.37 -15.36 -12.79
CA ARG A 421 -10.43 -14.56 -11.56
C ARG A 421 -10.11 -15.44 -10.34
N TRP A 422 -9.40 -14.89 -9.35
CA TRP A 422 -9.05 -15.66 -8.17
C TRP A 422 -10.27 -16.00 -7.32
N THR A 423 -10.20 -17.16 -6.68
CA THR A 423 -11.17 -17.64 -5.68
C THR A 423 -10.50 -17.74 -4.31
N TYR A 424 -11.29 -17.88 -3.26
CA TYR A 424 -10.77 -18.11 -1.92
C TYR A 424 -10.52 -19.61 -1.67
N PRO A 425 -9.51 -19.97 -0.85
CA PRO A 425 -8.44 -19.09 -0.39
C PRO A 425 -7.44 -18.80 -1.51
N PHE A 426 -6.77 -17.65 -1.46
CA PHE A 426 -5.64 -17.34 -2.34
C PHE A 426 -4.41 -16.94 -1.53
N TYR A 427 -3.24 -17.10 -2.16
CA TYR A 427 -1.95 -16.81 -1.54
C TYR A 427 -1.04 -16.06 -2.48
N ILE A 428 -0.39 -15.04 -1.94
CA ILE A 428 0.60 -14.23 -2.65
C ILE A 428 1.97 -14.84 -2.43
N ARG A 429 2.64 -15.23 -3.52
CA ARG A 429 3.86 -16.05 -3.49
C ARG A 429 5.15 -15.28 -3.73
N GLY A 430 5.10 -14.01 -4.15
CA GLY A 430 6.28 -13.14 -4.29
C GLY A 430 6.72 -12.88 -5.74
N SER A 431 7.83 -12.17 -5.91
CA SER A 431 8.31 -11.68 -7.23
C SER A 431 8.61 -12.80 -8.24
N GLU A 432 9.00 -13.98 -7.76
CA GLU A 432 9.28 -15.14 -8.61
C GLU A 432 8.01 -15.77 -9.22
N HIS A 433 6.82 -15.41 -8.73
CA HIS A 433 5.56 -16.08 -9.08
C HIS A 433 4.48 -15.15 -9.62
N GLU A 434 4.36 -13.94 -9.07
CA GLU A 434 3.28 -13.05 -9.47
C GLU A 434 3.58 -12.35 -10.79
N ARG A 435 2.62 -12.37 -11.70
CA ARG A 435 2.70 -11.76 -13.04
C ARG A 435 1.79 -10.55 -13.18
N SER A 436 2.09 -9.62 -14.07
CA SER A 436 1.26 -8.44 -14.34
C SER A 436 -0.09 -8.85 -14.93
N ILE A 437 -1.20 -8.30 -14.45
CA ILE A 437 -2.52 -8.54 -15.07
C ILE A 437 -2.66 -7.87 -16.44
N VAL A 438 -1.77 -6.94 -16.79
CA VAL A 438 -1.81 -6.21 -18.06
C VAL A 438 -0.91 -6.89 -19.10
N THR A 439 0.35 -7.13 -18.74
CA THR A 439 1.37 -7.63 -19.67
C THR A 439 1.64 -9.12 -19.51
N GLY A 440 1.24 -9.75 -18.41
CA GLY A 440 1.59 -11.15 -18.11
C GLY A 440 3.05 -11.35 -17.69
N ARG A 441 3.86 -10.28 -17.61
CA ARG A 441 5.29 -10.35 -17.26
C ARG A 441 5.53 -10.55 -15.76
N LEU A 442 6.66 -11.14 -15.41
CA LEU A 442 7.26 -11.12 -14.07
C LEU A 442 8.03 -9.81 -13.82
N GLY A 443 8.31 -9.50 -12.56
CA GLY A 443 9.20 -8.38 -12.19
C GLY A 443 10.57 -8.44 -12.87
N ASP A 444 11.16 -9.64 -12.95
CA ASP A 444 12.46 -9.86 -13.60
C ASP A 444 12.41 -9.66 -15.12
N GLU A 445 11.28 -9.96 -15.75
CA GLU A 445 11.07 -9.72 -17.18
C GLU A 445 11.03 -8.20 -17.43
N ILE A 446 10.32 -7.45 -16.59
CA ILE A 446 10.27 -5.98 -16.63
C ILE A 446 11.68 -5.40 -16.44
N LEU A 447 12.45 -5.87 -15.46
CA LEU A 447 13.83 -5.39 -15.25
C LEU A 447 14.72 -5.62 -16.48
N ARG A 448 14.62 -6.79 -17.11
CA ARG A 448 15.38 -7.10 -18.33
C ARG A 448 15.01 -6.21 -19.51
N ASP A 449 13.71 -5.96 -19.70
CA ASP A 449 13.21 -5.06 -20.76
C ASP A 449 13.74 -3.63 -20.59
N GLU A 450 13.98 -3.22 -19.33
CA GLU A 450 14.53 -1.92 -18.96
C GLU A 450 16.08 -1.90 -18.91
N GLY A 451 16.73 -2.98 -19.34
CA GLY A 451 18.20 -3.09 -19.42
C GLY A 451 18.88 -3.44 -18.09
N VAL A 452 18.13 -3.86 -17.07
CA VAL A 452 18.65 -4.26 -15.75
C VAL A 452 18.71 -5.79 -15.67
N THR A 453 19.91 -6.35 -15.84
CA THR A 453 20.14 -7.81 -15.84
C THR A 453 20.86 -8.34 -14.60
N ASP A 454 21.42 -7.46 -13.78
CA ASP A 454 22.23 -7.76 -12.60
C ASP A 454 21.56 -7.29 -11.30
N PHE A 455 20.23 -7.18 -11.30
CA PHE A 455 19.48 -6.81 -10.10
C PHE A 455 19.64 -7.88 -9.01
N VAL A 456 19.94 -7.43 -7.78
CA VAL A 456 20.13 -8.33 -6.64
C VAL A 456 18.91 -8.25 -5.73
N HIS A 457 18.09 -9.30 -5.76
CA HIS A 457 16.91 -9.42 -4.93
C HIS A 457 17.27 -9.44 -3.43
N ARG A 458 16.43 -8.79 -2.62
CA ARG A 458 16.53 -8.89 -1.17
C ARG A 458 16.10 -10.29 -0.72
N LYS A 459 17.05 -11.05 -0.16
CA LYS A 459 16.79 -12.39 0.37
C LYS A 459 15.93 -12.37 1.64
N GLY A 460 15.26 -13.49 1.91
CA GLY A 460 14.53 -13.74 3.16
C GLY A 460 13.06 -13.33 3.14
N TRP A 461 12.55 -12.82 2.02
CA TRP A 461 11.10 -12.71 1.85
C TRP A 461 10.50 -14.12 1.76
N ARG A 462 9.39 -14.32 2.47
CA ARG A 462 8.63 -15.57 2.50
C ARG A 462 7.14 -15.25 2.46
N PRO A 463 6.34 -15.98 1.66
CA PRO A 463 4.90 -15.80 1.62
C PRO A 463 4.25 -16.29 2.92
N ILE A 464 3.01 -15.88 3.14
CA ILE A 464 2.16 -16.42 4.21
C ILE A 464 1.17 -17.34 3.53
N LEU A 465 1.38 -18.65 3.69
CA LEU A 465 0.57 -19.67 3.03
C LEU A 465 -0.46 -20.30 3.98
N ASN A 466 -0.24 -20.25 5.30
CA ASN A 466 -1.12 -20.81 6.33
C ASN A 466 -0.75 -20.20 7.67
#